data_AF-A0A1J0HS47-F1
#
_entry.id   AF-A0A1J0HS47-F1
#
_cell.length_a   1.000
_cell.length_b   1.000
_cell.length_c   1.000
_cell.angle_alpha   90.00
_cell.angle_beta   90.00
_cell.angle_gamma   90.00
#
_symmetry.space_group_name_H-M   'P 1'
#
loop_
_entity.id
_entity.type
_entity.pdbx_description
1 polymer ?
#
loop_
_entity_poly.entity_id
_entity_poly.type
_entity_poly.pdbx_seq_one_letter_code
_entity_poly.pdbx_strand_id
1 'polypeptide(L)'
;MIRDDLKKYPKAIWIHFYKNRISLMAENGTVKATEIPKSPYDHPRMILADFESATTTLKALMRHHSNGLSFFKFTAPITIVQIMEPIQGNLTKIEIRAFKELFLNTGAREVKLYDLDGNSIEE
;
A
#
# COMPACT_ATOMS: atom_id res chain seq x y z
N MET A 1 8.49 -13.14 6.07
CA MET A 1 9.06 -11.93 5.42
C MET A 1 8.29 -11.60 4.15
N ILE A 2 8.43 -10.39 3.60
CA ILE A 2 7.68 -9.96 2.40
C ILE A 2 7.84 -10.92 1.20
N ARG A 3 9.05 -11.45 0.99
CA ARG A 3 9.33 -12.40 -0.09
C ARG A 3 8.55 -13.70 0.03
N ASP A 4 8.30 -14.16 1.26
CA ASP A 4 7.56 -15.39 1.52
C ASP A 4 6.08 -15.19 1.18
N ASP A 5 5.51 -14.05 1.57
CA ASP A 5 4.13 -13.72 1.27
C ASP A 5 3.90 -13.44 -0.23
N LEU A 6 4.85 -12.79 -0.91
CA LEU A 6 4.78 -12.64 -2.37
C LEU A 6 4.75 -13.99 -3.11
N LYS A 7 5.53 -14.98 -2.64
CA LYS A 7 5.50 -16.35 -3.19
C LYS A 7 4.21 -17.08 -2.82
N LYS A 8 3.73 -16.93 -1.59
CA LYS A 8 2.52 -17.57 -1.08
C LYS A 8 1.26 -17.03 -1.78
N TYR A 9 1.27 -15.76 -2.16
CA TYR A 9 0.15 -15.07 -2.78
C TYR A 9 0.55 -14.47 -4.14
N PRO A 10 0.68 -15.30 -5.19
CA PRO A 10 1.16 -14.85 -6.51
C PRO A 10 0.20 -13.89 -7.23
N LYS A 11 -1.03 -13.71 -6.72
CA LYS A 11 -2.00 -12.73 -7.24
C LYS A 11 -2.14 -11.50 -6.33
N ALA A 12 -1.28 -11.37 -5.32
CA ALA A 12 -1.30 -10.21 -4.44
C ALA A 12 -0.88 -8.95 -5.20
N ILE A 13 -1.47 -7.82 -4.82
CA ILE A 13 -1.01 -6.52 -5.28
C ILE A 13 0.12 -6.09 -4.37
N TRP A 14 1.29 -5.82 -4.94
CA TRP A 14 2.42 -5.29 -4.19
C TRP A 14 2.53 -3.78 -4.37
N ILE A 15 2.48 -3.06 -3.24
CA ILE A 15 2.53 -1.61 -3.18
C ILE A 15 3.75 -1.17 -2.39
N HIS A 16 4.47 -0.19 -2.92
CA HIS A 16 5.41 0.62 -2.17
C HIS A 16 4.73 1.93 -1.76
N PHE A 17 4.66 2.19 -0.46
CA PHE A 17 4.08 3.39 0.10
C PHE A 17 5.18 4.32 0.61
N TYR A 18 5.23 5.53 0.05
CA TYR A 18 6.14 6.59 0.47
C TYR A 18 5.33 7.74 1.07
N LYS A 19 6.00 8.72 1.67
CA LYS A 19 5.33 9.92 2.21
C LYS A 19 4.72 10.82 1.13
N ASN A 20 5.25 10.76 -0.10
CA ASN A 20 4.90 11.67 -1.18
C ASN A 20 4.53 10.98 -2.50
N ARG A 21 4.35 9.66 -2.50
CA ARG A 21 3.91 8.87 -3.65
C ARG A 21 3.50 7.47 -3.24
N ILE A 22 2.69 6.84 -4.07
CA ILE A 22 2.37 5.42 -3.96
C ILE A 22 2.74 4.75 -5.27
N SER A 23 3.49 3.66 -5.22
CA SER A 23 3.96 2.93 -6.40
C SER A 23 3.40 1.50 -6.42
N LEU A 24 2.90 1.09 -7.57
CA LEU A 24 2.50 -0.28 -7.87
C LEU A 24 3.71 -1.04 -8.39
N MET A 25 4.01 -2.19 -7.78
CA MET A 25 5.17 -3.01 -8.11
C MET A 25 4.77 -4.22 -8.95
N ALA A 26 5.68 -4.65 -9.83
CA ALA A 26 5.65 -5.97 -10.44
C ALA A 26 6.35 -7.00 -9.53
N GLU A 27 6.08 -8.28 -9.75
CA GLU A 27 6.68 -9.38 -8.98
C GLU A 27 8.22 -9.40 -9.02
N ASN A 28 8.81 -8.89 -10.10
CA ASN A 28 10.27 -8.78 -10.27
C ASN A 28 10.89 -7.54 -9.58
N GLY A 29 10.09 -6.74 -8.86
CA GLY A 29 10.56 -5.53 -8.17
C GLY A 29 10.61 -4.28 -9.02
N THR A 30 10.18 -4.31 -10.29
CA THR A 30 10.08 -3.09 -11.09
C THR A 30 8.82 -2.31 -10.79
N VAL A 31 8.88 -0.99 -10.92
CA VAL A 31 7.71 -0.10 -10.76
C VAL A 31 6.84 -0.20 -12.02
N LYS A 32 5.58 -0.59 -11.86
CA LYS A 32 4.58 -0.61 -12.95
C LYS A 32 3.89 0.73 -13.13
N ALA A 33 3.55 1.38 -12.03
CA ALA A 33 2.87 2.68 -12.03
C ALA A 33 3.23 3.43 -10.74
N THR A 34 3.14 4.75 -10.77
CA THR A 34 3.33 5.60 -9.60
C THR A 34 2.36 6.76 -9.67
N GLU A 35 1.74 7.06 -8.54
CA GLU A 35 0.91 8.23 -8.37
C GLU A 35 1.48 9.14 -7.29
N ILE A 36 1.44 10.43 -7.56
CA ILE A 36 1.91 11.50 -6.68
C ILE A 36 0.66 12.22 -6.16
N PRO A 37 0.54 12.42 -4.84
CA PRO A 37 -0.61 13.09 -4.28
C PRO A 37 -0.63 14.56 -4.69
N LYS A 38 -1.83 15.09 -4.93
CA LYS A 38 -2.01 16.52 -5.22
C LYS A 38 -1.82 17.40 -3.99
N SER A 39 -2.12 16.86 -2.81
CA SER A 39 -1.88 17.47 -1.52
C SER A 39 -1.01 16.52 -0.68
N PRO A 40 0.03 16.98 0.01
CA PRO A 40 0.78 16.13 0.93
C PRO A 40 -0.16 15.37 1.86
N TYR A 41 0.10 14.08 2.04
CA TYR A 41 -0.62 13.27 3.02
C TYR A 41 0.27 12.86 4.18
N ASP A 42 1.49 13.37 4.26
CA ASP A 42 2.44 13.11 5.33
C ASP A 42 2.58 14.32 6.28
N HIS A 43 3.13 14.05 7.45
CA HIS A 43 3.49 15.05 8.45
C HIS A 43 4.81 14.64 9.09
N PRO A 44 5.63 15.55 9.65
CA PRO A 44 6.91 15.21 10.29
C PRO A 44 6.92 14.06 11.32
N ARG A 45 5.75 13.64 11.82
CA ARG A 45 5.61 12.53 12.79
C ARG A 45 4.80 11.34 12.28
N MET A 46 4.15 11.45 11.11
CA MET A 46 3.24 10.42 10.61
C MET A 46 3.37 10.32 9.09
N ILE A 47 3.58 9.09 8.61
CA ILE A 47 3.70 8.79 7.17
C ILE A 47 2.33 8.89 6.48
N LEU A 48 1.25 8.63 7.23
CA LEU A 48 -0.14 8.79 6.82
C LEU A 48 -0.84 9.79 7.76
N ALA A 49 -0.74 11.07 7.44
CA ALA A 49 -1.34 12.18 8.16
C ALA A 49 -2.66 12.69 7.57
N ASP A 50 -2.87 12.55 6.26
CA ASP A 50 -4.13 12.86 5.59
C ASP A 50 -4.68 11.61 4.88
N PHE A 51 -5.69 11.01 5.50
CA PHE A 51 -6.30 9.78 4.99
C PHE A 51 -7.02 9.98 3.65
N GLU A 52 -7.66 11.13 3.43
CA GLU A 52 -8.46 11.40 2.23
C GLU A 52 -7.56 11.67 1.03
N SER A 53 -6.47 12.42 1.23
CA SER A 53 -5.48 12.64 0.18
C SER A 53 -4.77 11.35 -0.23
N ALA A 54 -4.38 10.52 0.75
CA ALA A 54 -3.82 9.20 0.49
C ALA A 54 -4.83 8.29 -0.25
N THR A 55 -6.11 8.31 0.14
CA THR A 55 -7.18 7.55 -0.52
C THR A 55 -7.36 7.97 -1.97
N THR A 56 -7.33 9.27 -2.24
CA THR A 56 -7.45 9.81 -3.60
C THR A 56 -6.27 9.36 -4.47
N THR A 57 -5.06 9.38 -3.92
CA THR A 57 -3.83 8.95 -4.60
C THR A 57 -3.85 7.44 -4.88
N LEU A 58 -4.26 6.64 -3.90
CA LEU A 58 -4.39 5.20 -4.06
C LEU A 58 -5.46 4.84 -5.11
N LYS A 59 -6.64 5.49 -5.07
CA LYS A 59 -7.69 5.28 -6.08
C LYS A 59 -7.21 5.63 -7.49
N ALA A 60 -6.39 6.66 -7.66
CA ALA A 60 -5.76 6.96 -8.94
C ALA A 60 -4.80 5.84 -9.36
N LEU A 61 -3.98 5.34 -8.43
CA LEU A 61 -3.00 4.28 -8.71
C LEU A 61 -3.68 2.99 -9.16
N MET A 62 -4.77 2.60 -8.49
CA MET A 62 -5.48 1.35 -8.79
C MET A 62 -6.08 1.34 -10.21
N ARG A 63 -6.33 2.51 -10.82
CA ARG A 63 -6.79 2.59 -12.22
C ARG A 63 -5.76 2.07 -13.21
N HIS A 64 -4.46 2.12 -12.89
CA HIS A 64 -3.40 1.52 -13.71
C HIS A 64 -3.32 0.00 -13.58
N HIS A 65 -3.82 -0.55 -12.47
CA HIS A 65 -3.87 -2.00 -12.25
C HIS A 65 -5.03 -2.65 -12.99
N SER A 66 -6.21 -2.02 -12.95
CA SER A 66 -7.38 -2.45 -13.70
C SER A 66 -7.34 -1.89 -15.12
N ASN A 67 -6.86 -2.66 -16.10
CA ASN A 67 -6.91 -2.32 -17.54
C ASN A 67 -8.36 -2.13 -18.06
N GLY A 68 -9.08 -1.11 -17.60
CA GLY A 68 -10.47 -0.81 -17.98
C GLY A 68 -11.54 -1.80 -17.48
N LEU A 69 -11.16 -2.94 -16.89
CA LEU A 69 -12.12 -3.90 -16.31
C LEU A 69 -12.42 -3.54 -14.86
N SER A 70 -13.70 -3.30 -14.59
CA SER A 70 -14.26 -3.03 -13.27
C SER A 70 -13.62 -3.91 -12.19
N PHE A 71 -13.04 -3.25 -11.18
CA PHE A 71 -12.46 -3.82 -9.95
C PHE A 71 -13.41 -4.81 -9.23
N PHE A 72 -14.69 -4.84 -9.62
CA PHE A 72 -15.74 -5.72 -9.13
C PHE A 72 -15.77 -7.12 -9.75
N LYS A 73 -15.02 -7.42 -10.82
CA LYS A 73 -15.05 -8.75 -11.44
C LYS A 73 -13.95 -9.67 -10.90
N PHE A 74 -14.27 -10.24 -9.74
CA PHE A 74 -14.07 -11.66 -9.36
C PHE A 74 -13.12 -12.09 -8.23
N THR A 75 -12.29 -11.24 -7.63
CA THR A 75 -11.77 -11.49 -6.26
C THR A 75 -11.13 -10.21 -5.71
N ALA A 76 -11.58 -9.72 -4.55
CA ALA A 76 -10.86 -8.67 -3.83
C ALA A 76 -9.43 -9.17 -3.48
N PRO A 77 -8.36 -8.50 -3.94
CA PRO A 77 -7.01 -9.01 -3.83
C PRO A 77 -6.45 -8.88 -2.41
N ILE A 78 -5.47 -9.72 -2.08
CA ILE A 78 -4.58 -9.47 -0.94
C ILE A 78 -3.62 -8.35 -1.37
N THR A 79 -3.44 -7.34 -0.52
CA THR A 79 -2.50 -6.25 -0.76
C THR A 79 -1.33 -6.38 0.19
N ILE A 80 -0.13 -6.47 -0.37
CA ILE A 80 1.14 -6.44 0.35
C ILE A 80 1.67 -5.03 0.24
N VAL A 81 1.80 -4.35 1.37
CA VAL A 81 2.21 -2.94 1.43
C VAL A 81 3.55 -2.87 2.12
N GLN A 82 4.54 -2.35 1.41
CA GLN A 82 5.86 -2.05 1.95
C GLN A 82 5.99 -0.56 2.18
N ILE A 83 6.23 -0.16 3.42
CA ILE A 83 6.44 1.23 3.82
C ILE A 83 7.90 1.56 3.55
N MET A 84 8.11 2.42 2.57
CA MET A 84 9.44 2.76 2.05
C MET A 84 10.04 4.01 2.71
N GLU A 85 9.50 4.37 3.88
CA GLU A 85 9.99 5.48 4.71
C GLU A 85 10.53 4.91 6.02
N PRO A 86 11.58 5.53 6.59
CA PRO A 86 12.06 5.13 7.91
C PRO A 86 10.97 5.37 8.95
N ILE A 87 10.54 4.29 9.61
CA ILE A 87 9.59 4.36 10.71
C ILE A 87 10.39 4.70 11.97
N GLN A 88 10.06 5.82 12.61
CA GLN A 88 10.71 6.20 13.86
C GLN A 88 10.17 5.32 14.99
N GLY A 89 10.89 4.24 15.31
CA GLY A 89 10.41 3.19 16.21
C GLY A 89 9.44 2.26 15.50
N ASN A 90 8.29 1.99 16.11
CA ASN A 90 7.23 1.15 15.52
C ASN A 90 5.99 1.99 15.23
N LEU A 91 5.24 1.61 14.19
CA LEU A 91 3.91 2.16 14.01
C LEU A 91 3.03 1.80 15.21
N THR A 92 2.29 2.79 15.69
CA THR A 92 1.26 2.56 16.70
C THR A 92 0.13 1.71 16.11
N LYS A 93 -0.66 1.06 16.98
CA LYS A 93 -1.84 0.29 16.55
C LYS A 93 -2.86 1.13 15.75
N ILE A 94 -2.93 2.43 16.04
CA ILE A 94 -3.81 3.36 15.32
C ILE A 94 -3.28 3.61 13.90
N GLU A 95 -1.97 3.85 13.75
CA GLU A 95 -1.36 4.02 12.43
C GLU A 95 -1.46 2.75 11.59
N ILE A 96 -1.21 1.57 12.18
CA ILE A 96 -1.42 0.27 11.52
C ILE A 96 -2.87 0.15 11.06
N ARG A 97 -3.85 0.51 11.89
CA ARG A 97 -5.27 0.49 11.51
C ARG A 97 -5.55 1.46 10.36
N ALA A 98 -5.03 2.69 10.42
CA ALA A 98 -5.22 3.68 9.37
C ALA A 98 -4.67 3.19 8.03
N PHE A 99 -3.47 2.59 8.02
CA PHE A 99 -2.93 1.97 6.81
C PHE A 99 -3.82 0.85 6.29
N LYS A 100 -4.26 -0.08 7.15
CA LYS A 100 -5.15 -1.16 6.71
C LYS A 100 -6.45 -0.63 6.11
N GLU A 101 -7.10 0.31 6.79
CA GLU A 101 -8.36 0.92 6.33
C GLU A 101 -8.18 1.63 4.98
N LEU A 102 -7.06 2.29 4.74
CA LEU A 102 -6.78 2.94 3.47
C LEU A 102 -6.90 1.95 2.30
N PHE A 103 -6.29 0.77 2.40
CA PHE A 103 -6.33 -0.24 1.34
C PHE A 103 -7.65 -1.00 1.29
N LEU A 104 -8.24 -1.33 2.44
CA LEU A 104 -9.56 -1.97 2.52
C LEU A 104 -10.66 -1.09 1.87
N ASN A 105 -10.63 0.23 2.10
CA ASN A 105 -11.54 1.20 1.47
C ASN A 105 -11.37 1.24 -0.07
N THR A 106 -10.21 0.84 -0.60
CA THR A 106 -9.97 0.72 -2.05
C THR A 106 -10.25 -0.66 -2.64
N GLY A 107 -10.84 -1.57 -1.87
CA GLY A 107 -11.28 -2.89 -2.34
C GLY A 107 -10.31 -4.04 -2.08
N ALA A 108 -9.28 -3.84 -1.26
CA ALA A 108 -8.46 -4.96 -0.77
C ALA A 108 -9.29 -5.87 0.14
N ARG A 109 -9.01 -7.18 0.11
CA ARG A 109 -9.63 -8.15 1.03
C ARG A 109 -8.85 -8.28 2.34
N GLU A 110 -7.53 -8.21 2.22
CA GLU A 110 -6.57 -8.38 3.30
C GLU A 110 -5.37 -7.50 3.00
N VAL A 111 -4.77 -6.95 4.05
CA VAL A 111 -3.65 -6.02 3.96
C VAL A 111 -2.56 -6.51 4.88
N LYS A 112 -1.36 -6.67 4.34
CA LYS A 112 -0.15 -7.09 5.06
C LYS A 112 0.87 -5.98 5.00
N LEU A 113 1.25 -5.46 6.16
CA LEU A 113 2.18 -4.33 6.27
C LEU A 113 3.61 -4.79 6.53
N TYR A 114 4.54 -4.18 5.81
CA TYR A 114 5.96 -4.45 5.86
C TYR A 114 6.76 -3.17 6.01
N ASP A 115 7.87 -3.24 6.75
CA ASP A 115 8.83 -2.15 6.87
C ASP A 115 9.73 -2.04 5.61
N LEU A 116 10.68 -1.10 5.65
CA LEU A 116 11.63 -0.87 4.57
C LEU A 116 12.46 -2.12 4.23
N ASP A 117 12.77 -2.93 5.24
CA ASP A 117 13.61 -4.13 5.12
C ASP A 117 12.80 -5.39 4.73
N GLY A 118 11.46 -5.27 4.70
CA GLY A 118 10.56 -6.36 4.35
C GLY A 118 10.19 -7.28 5.52
N ASN A 119 10.36 -6.81 6.75
CA ASN A 119 9.87 -7.47 7.96
C ASN A 119 8.40 -7.11 8.21
N SER A 120 7.64 -8.07 8.74
CA SER A 120 6.25 -7.84 9.11
C SER A 120 6.17 -6.80 10.22
N ILE A 121 5.32 -5.78 10.07
CA ILE A 121 5.06 -4.78 11.11
C ILE A 121 4.09 -5.32 12.18
N GLU A 122 3.43 -6.44 11.91
CA GLU A 122 2.33 -6.97 12.72
C GLU A 122 2.74 -8.09 13.70
N GLU A 123 4.03 -8.46 13.74
CA GLU A 123 4.58 -9.47 14.67
C GLU A 123 5.03 -8.88 16.01
#